data_AF-A0A956VZI6-F1
#
_entry.id   AF-A0A956VZI6-F1
#
_cell.length_a   1.000
_cell.length_b   1.000
_cell.length_c   1.000
_cell.angle_alpha   90.00
_cell.angle_beta   90.00
_cell.angle_gamma   90.00
#
_symmetry.space_group_name_H-M   'P 1'
#
loop_
_entity.id
_entity.type
_entity.pdbx_description
1 polymer ?
#
loop_
_entity_poly.entity_id
_entity_poly.type
_entity_poly.pdbx_seq_one_letter_code
_entity_poly.pdbx_strand_id
1 'polypeptide(L)'
;MASPNARTTLETHTRLIARLRGTGPNPFEYDQWQARALELLREIFGPDSDEVERYEDATEVRGRLPGVRGQAGNMTLNIHGQWGILGRLDRGETVLKELVAQLN
;
A
#
# COMPACT_ATOMS: atom_id res chain seq x y z
N MET A 1 -6.87 1.87 22.51
CA MET A 1 -5.86 0.84 22.84
C MET A 1 -5.66 0.02 21.59
N ALA A 2 -4.50 0.12 20.93
CA ALA A 2 -4.17 -0.81 19.85
C ALA A 2 -4.25 -2.24 20.41
N SER A 3 -4.99 -3.11 19.74
CA SER A 3 -5.12 -4.52 20.14
C SER A 3 -3.72 -5.12 20.30
N PRO A 4 -3.45 -6.03 21.26
CA PRO A 4 -2.16 -6.73 21.42
C PRO A 4 -1.66 -7.43 20.14
N ASN A 5 -2.49 -7.49 19.11
CA ASN A 5 -2.25 -8.08 17.80
C ASN A 5 -1.97 -7.05 16.66
N ALA A 6 -2.05 -5.74 16.89
CA ALA A 6 -1.95 -4.73 15.83
C ALA A 6 -0.61 -4.80 15.10
N ARG A 7 0.50 -4.82 15.85
CA ARG A 7 1.85 -4.97 15.32
C ARG A 7 2.02 -6.27 14.53
N THR A 8 1.68 -7.41 15.13
CA THR A 8 1.79 -8.74 14.50
C THR A 8 0.96 -8.82 13.21
N THR A 9 -0.23 -8.23 13.22
CA THR A 9 -1.12 -8.17 12.05
C THR A 9 -0.47 -7.37 10.92
N LEU A 10 0.07 -6.18 11.22
CA LEU A 10 0.70 -5.31 10.23
C LEU A 10 2.03 -5.91 9.70
N GLU A 11 2.82 -6.55 10.57
CA GLU A 11 4.02 -7.29 10.19
C GLU A 11 3.70 -8.45 9.24
N THR A 12 2.65 -9.21 9.55
CA THR A 12 2.21 -10.34 8.71
C THR A 12 1.75 -9.85 7.34
N HIS A 13 0.98 -8.75 7.30
CA HIS A 13 0.52 -8.15 6.04
C HIS A 13 1.70 -7.63 5.20
N THR A 14 2.70 -7.01 5.84
CA THR A 14 3.90 -6.48 5.17
C THR A 14 4.71 -7.58 4.48
N ARG A 15 4.76 -8.80 5.05
CA ARG A 15 5.49 -9.93 4.44
C ARG A 15 4.89 -10.40 3.11
N LEU A 16 3.63 -10.11 2.82
CA LEU A 16 2.99 -10.46 1.54
C LEU A 16 3.62 -9.72 0.35
N ILE A 17 4.28 -8.59 0.57
CA ILE A 17 4.94 -7.79 -0.46
C ILE A 17 6.00 -8.60 -1.23
N ALA A 18 6.76 -9.44 -0.53
CA ALA A 18 7.78 -10.29 -1.17
C ALA A 18 7.15 -11.25 -2.20
N ARG A 19 5.97 -11.79 -1.89
CA ARG A 19 5.21 -12.65 -2.82
C ARG A 19 4.71 -11.84 -4.02
N LEU A 20 4.12 -10.67 -3.79
CA LEU A 20 3.60 -9.78 -4.84
C LEU A 20 4.69 -9.34 -5.85
N ARG A 21 5.93 -9.18 -5.38
CA ARG A 21 7.08 -8.91 -6.26
C ARG A 21 7.49 -10.13 -7.08
N GLY A 22 7.43 -11.34 -6.49
CA GLY A 22 7.96 -12.57 -7.08
C GLY A 22 7.05 -13.26 -8.09
N THR A 23 5.73 -13.12 -7.98
CA THR A 23 4.76 -13.82 -8.87
C THR A 23 4.45 -13.07 -10.17
N GLY A 24 5.07 -11.91 -10.39
CA GLY A 24 4.67 -10.96 -11.42
C GLY A 24 3.59 -10.03 -10.85
N PRO A 25 3.90 -8.76 -10.55
CA PRO A 25 2.95 -7.88 -9.89
C PRO A 25 1.72 -7.68 -10.78
N ASN A 26 0.61 -8.28 -10.38
CA ASN A 26 -0.66 -8.17 -11.07
C ASN A 26 -1.47 -7.03 -10.44
N PRO A 27 -2.04 -6.10 -11.23
CA PRO A 27 -2.89 -5.02 -10.71
C PRO A 27 -3.94 -5.49 -9.70
N PHE A 28 -4.59 -6.64 -9.95
CA PHE A 28 -5.61 -7.16 -9.05
C PHE A 28 -5.07 -7.57 -7.67
N GLU A 29 -3.93 -8.27 -7.62
CA GLU A 29 -3.31 -8.67 -6.35
C GLU A 29 -2.78 -7.45 -5.59
N TYR A 30 -2.26 -6.46 -6.32
CA TYR A 30 -1.86 -5.17 -5.74
C TYR A 30 -3.05 -4.44 -5.12
N ASP A 31 -4.17 -4.30 -5.85
CA ASP A 31 -5.35 -3.59 -5.39
C ASP A 31 -5.93 -4.24 -4.12
N GLN A 32 -5.98 -5.58 -4.08
CA GLN A 32 -6.40 -6.30 -2.87
C GLN A 32 -5.47 -6.06 -1.69
N TRP A 33 -4.15 -6.14 -1.92
CA TRP A 33 -3.18 -5.91 -0.87
C TRP A 33 -3.24 -4.49 -0.31
N GLN A 34 -3.38 -3.50 -1.19
CA GLN A 34 -3.45 -2.09 -0.85
C GLN A 34 -4.73 -1.76 -0.08
N ALA A 35 -5.88 -2.26 -0.56
CA ALA A 35 -7.15 -2.09 0.14
C ALA A 35 -7.10 -2.71 1.55
N ARG A 36 -6.54 -3.92 1.67
CA ARG A 36 -6.41 -4.59 2.96
C ARG A 36 -5.46 -3.85 3.91
N ALA A 37 -4.38 -3.26 3.40
CA ALA A 37 -3.50 -2.43 4.22
C ALA A 37 -4.25 -1.20 4.75
N LEU A 38 -5.03 -0.52 3.92
CA LEU A 38 -5.84 0.63 4.34
C LEU A 38 -6.85 0.26 5.42
N GLU A 39 -7.57 -0.84 5.27
CA GLU A 39 -8.49 -1.32 6.31
C GLU A 39 -7.79 -1.51 7.65
N LEU A 40 -6.63 -2.17 7.66
CA LEU A 40 -5.85 -2.41 8.87
C LEU A 40 -5.37 -1.10 9.49
N LEU A 41 -4.86 -0.17 8.70
CA LEU A 41 -4.37 1.11 9.20
C LEU A 41 -5.52 1.95 9.80
N ARG A 42 -6.67 1.98 9.14
CA ARG A 42 -7.87 2.67 9.65
C ARG A 42 -8.40 2.04 10.94
N GLU A 43 -8.27 0.73 11.10
CA GLU A 43 -8.63 0.03 12.35
C GLU A 43 -7.63 0.33 13.49
N ILE A 44 -6.33 0.41 13.19
CA ILE A 44 -5.27 0.58 14.19
C ILE A 44 -5.14 2.03 14.65
N PHE A 45 -5.10 2.98 13.71
CA PHE A 45 -4.79 4.39 13.96
C PHE A 45 -6.01 5.31 13.87
N GLY A 46 -7.11 4.83 13.26
CA GLY A 46 -8.29 5.62 12.96
C GLY A 46 -8.32 6.10 11.50
N PRO A 47 -9.50 6.38 10.93
CA PRO A 47 -9.66 6.68 9.51
C PRO A 47 -9.02 7.99 9.05
N ASP A 48 -8.97 9.00 9.91
CA ASP A 48 -8.46 10.34 9.62
C ASP A 48 -7.05 10.57 10.22
N SER A 49 -6.28 9.49 10.37
CA SER A 49 -4.96 9.53 10.99
C SER A 49 -3.87 9.87 9.97
N ASP A 50 -2.81 10.55 10.43
CA ASP A 50 -1.64 10.90 9.61
C ASP A 50 -1.00 9.64 9.00
N GLU A 51 -1.09 8.49 9.69
CA GLU A 51 -0.59 7.20 9.23
C GLU A 51 -1.36 6.67 8.01
N VAL A 52 -2.69 6.86 7.99
CA VAL A 52 -3.54 6.49 6.85
C VAL A 52 -3.23 7.40 5.66
N GLU A 53 -3.20 8.72 5.86
CA GLU A 53 -2.87 9.69 4.81
C GLU A 53 -1.50 9.41 4.21
N ARG A 54 -0.49 9.17 5.06
CA ARG A 54 0.88 8.87 4.62
C ARG A 54 0.97 7.59 3.79
N TYR A 55 0.20 6.55 4.15
CA TYR A 55 0.15 5.32 3.38
C TYR A 55 -0.60 5.49 2.06
N GLU A 56 -1.71 6.23 2.06
CA GLU A 56 -2.43 6.62 0.84
C GLU A 56 -1.49 7.39 -0.10
N ASP A 57 -0.77 8.41 0.37
CA ASP A 57 0.18 9.16 -0.44
C ASP A 57 1.30 8.32 -1.06
N ALA A 58 1.75 7.27 -0.36
CA ALA A 58 2.77 6.35 -0.83
C ALA A 58 2.26 5.37 -1.91
N THR A 59 0.96 5.05 -1.89
CA THR A 59 0.38 3.91 -2.64
C THR A 59 -0.74 4.30 -3.61
N GLU A 60 -1.31 5.49 -3.49
CA GLU A 60 -2.47 5.95 -4.24
C GLU A 60 -2.13 6.27 -5.69
N VAL A 61 -3.05 5.91 -6.59
CA VAL A 61 -3.00 6.21 -8.01
C VAL A 61 -3.24 7.72 -8.23
N ARG A 62 -2.23 8.55 -7.99
CA ARG A 62 -2.27 9.96 -8.43
C ARG A 62 -2.46 9.98 -9.95
N GLY A 63 -3.63 10.45 -10.36
CA GLY A 63 -4.04 10.53 -11.76
C GLY A 63 -3.06 11.38 -12.60
N ARG A 64 -2.87 10.91 -13.84
CA ARG A 64 -2.04 11.44 -14.95
C ARG A 64 -0.61 11.87 -14.58
N LEU A 65 0.36 11.06 -15.04
CA LEU A 65 1.52 11.64 -15.70
C LEU A 65 1.02 12.42 -16.94
N PRO A 66 1.48 13.67 -17.18
CA PRO A 66 1.17 14.39 -18.41
C PRO A 66 1.50 13.55 -19.65
N GLY A 67 0.53 13.38 -20.56
CA GLY A 67 0.73 12.68 -21.84
C GLY A 67 0.26 11.22 -21.91
N VAL A 68 -0.22 10.62 -20.83
CA VAL A 68 -0.71 9.23 -20.85
C VAL A 68 -2.25 9.18 -20.97
N ARG A 69 -2.78 8.50 -22.00
CA ARG A 69 -4.21 8.21 -22.15
C ARG A 69 -4.60 7.06 -21.20
N GLY A 70 -5.48 7.35 -20.25
CA GLY A 70 -6.18 6.40 -19.38
C GLY A 70 -7.29 7.17 -18.67
N GLN A 71 -8.51 6.69 -18.76
CA GLN A 71 -9.67 7.31 -18.12
C GLN A 71 -9.55 7.07 -16.60
N ALA A 72 -9.99 8.02 -15.78
CA ALA A 72 -9.99 7.88 -14.32
C ALA A 72 -10.52 6.49 -13.92
N GLY A 73 -9.72 5.76 -13.13
CA GLY A 73 -10.13 4.49 -12.56
C GLY A 73 -10.13 3.28 -13.49
N ASN A 74 -9.59 3.34 -14.72
CA ASN A 74 -9.51 2.12 -15.55
C ASN A 74 -8.20 1.98 -16.34
N MET A 75 -7.54 0.85 -16.05
CA MET A 75 -6.64 0.03 -16.89
C MET A 75 -5.11 0.20 -16.76
N THR A 76 -4.52 -0.87 -16.24
CA THR A 76 -3.09 -1.23 -16.13
C THR A 76 -2.25 -0.27 -15.32
N LEU A 77 -2.22 -0.51 -14.01
CA LEU A 77 -1.05 -0.14 -13.22
C LEU A 77 0.18 -0.71 -13.94
N ASN A 78 1.02 0.16 -14.49
CA ASN A 78 2.29 -0.25 -15.08
C ASN A 78 3.05 -1.05 -14.03
N ILE A 79 3.64 -2.18 -14.40
CA ILE A 79 4.44 -2.96 -13.44
C ILE A 79 5.66 -2.14 -12.99
N HIS A 80 6.27 -1.44 -13.94
CA HIS A 80 7.50 -0.67 -13.77
C HIS A 80 7.27 0.84 -13.69
N GLY A 81 8.34 1.56 -13.31
CA GLY A 81 8.33 3.01 -13.11
C GLY A 81 8.05 3.39 -11.66
N GLN A 82 8.40 4.62 -11.30
CA GLN A 82 8.26 5.12 -9.91
C GLN A 82 6.83 4.98 -9.37
N TRP A 83 5.83 5.16 -10.25
CA TRP A 83 4.40 5.03 -9.93
C TRP A 83 3.77 3.74 -10.47
N GLY A 84 4.61 2.80 -10.91
CA GLY A 84 4.18 1.44 -11.22
C GLY A 84 4.01 0.60 -9.96
N ILE A 85 3.50 -0.62 -10.11
CA ILE A 85 3.19 -1.53 -8.99
C ILE A 85 4.42 -1.75 -8.12
N LEU A 86 5.60 -2.01 -8.71
CA LEU A 86 6.83 -2.23 -7.94
C LEU A 86 7.21 -0.99 -7.11
N GLY A 87 7.21 0.19 -7.72
CA GLY A 87 7.53 1.43 -7.00
C GLY A 87 6.52 1.81 -5.92
N ARG A 88 5.25 1.38 -6.07
CA ARG A 88 4.22 1.50 -5.03
C ARG A 88 4.44 0.51 -3.90
N LEU A 89 4.75 -0.74 -4.22
CA LEU A 89 5.10 -1.76 -3.23
C LEU A 89 6.33 -1.34 -2.40
N ASP A 90 7.35 -0.76 -3.02
CA ASP A 90 8.56 -0.28 -2.32
C ASP A 90 8.23 0.85 -1.31
N ARG A 91 7.44 1.83 -1.73
CA ARG A 91 7.04 2.95 -0.86
C ARG A 91 6.07 2.52 0.22
N GLY A 92 5.07 1.71 -0.14
CA GLY A 92 4.13 1.14 0.81
C GLY A 92 4.82 0.25 1.85
N GLU A 93 5.78 -0.59 1.45
CA GLU A 93 6.60 -1.38 2.38
C GLU A 93 7.37 -0.49 3.36
N THR A 94 7.97 0.58 2.87
CA THR A 94 8.73 1.52 3.70
C THR A 94 7.84 2.13 4.77
N VAL A 95 6.68 2.68 4.38
CA VAL A 95 5.71 3.25 5.33
C VAL A 95 5.25 2.19 6.33
N LEU A 96 4.83 1.00 5.88
CA LEU A 96 4.34 -0.05 6.78
C LEU A 96 5.41 -0.50 7.80
N LYS A 97 6.68 -0.63 7.39
CA LYS A 97 7.77 -0.96 8.31
C LYS A 97 7.99 0.11 9.37
N GLU A 98 7.89 1.38 8.99
CA GLU A 98 8.00 2.49 9.94
C GLU A 98 6.82 2.50 10.92
N LEU A 99 5.60 2.27 10.45
CA LEU A 99 4.41 2.18 11.30
C LEU A 99 4.49 0.99 12.27
N VAL A 100 4.97 -0.16 11.81
CA VAL A 100 5.26 -1.31 12.69
C VAL A 100 6.24 -0.92 13.80
N ALA A 101 7.28 -0.15 13.49
CA ALA A 101 8.27 0.30 14.48
C ALA A 101 7.69 1.30 15.50
N GLN A 102 6.62 2.02 15.14
CA GLN A 102 5.91 2.93 16.05
C GLN A 102 4.98 2.19 17.02
N LEU A 103 4.45 1.03 16.62
CA LEU A 103 3.55 0.19 17.43
C LEU A 103 4.28 -0.64 18.51
N ASN A 104 5.43 -0.16 19.02
CA ASN A 104 6.20 -0.83 20.07
C ASN A 104 5.43 -0.94 21.39
#